data_AF-A0A0G0EKX5-F1
#
_entry.id   AF-A0A0G0EKX5-F1
#
_cell.length_a   1.000
_cell.length_b   1.000
_cell.length_c   1.000
_cell.angle_alpha   90.00
_cell.angle_beta   90.00
_cell.angle_gamma   90.00
#
_symmetry.space_group_name_H-M   'P 1'
#
loop_
_entity.id
_entity.type
_entity.pdbx_description
1 polymer ?
#
loop_
_entity_poly.entity_id
_entity_poly.type
_entity_poly.pdbx_seq_one_letter_code
_entity_poly.pdbx_strand_id
1 'polypeptide(L)'
;MINNINKKTIFSTLIFSTFVFCFPAITFAYEGLVPCGGSGATDTPTTPCNLCHLFEGIQNLINWGEIVLVTIAVVAIVAGAIMYIISAGDSGMMESAKGVIKQALWGVVIVLGAWVIVNTALWLLTSKIYKGGSGDAKLGISNWYDFQCEGGGGTGDDGTVPGGPTTCTSFTYSGWSACQPNGTRTRVIASQRPSGCSGGTPGSLQESCTYDPSACTSFTYAEWNPTPCTVGQTQTRTATGAPAGCTSEPDPDDISRTCPLPGVIPKECLPHEEAFDTASGGDINKKCLLVGIAMTESGCNKDISTSSHGACGIMQMKPSTANMTCEALRANPDASIQKAAEVYNNYKSIIQNYNSKYGYSIGTDDEIAAYNAGPGDGINPDKTKQPFALSSDCPNPPTPAWQCPINPVGFAQTQDYVRDVQARQNSCLGN
;
A
#
# COMPACT_ATOMS: atom_id res chain seq x y z
N MET A 1 44.74 4.49 -9.98
CA MET A 1 45.06 3.09 -9.61
C MET A 1 43.77 2.32 -9.38
N ILE A 2 43.13 1.80 -10.43
CA ILE A 2 42.15 0.70 -10.31
C ILE A 2 42.46 -0.25 -11.48
N ASN A 3 43.61 -0.93 -11.38
CA ASN A 3 44.01 -1.97 -12.31
C ASN A 3 43.59 -3.32 -11.73
N ASN A 4 42.94 -4.15 -12.57
CA ASN A 4 42.70 -5.58 -12.37
C ASN A 4 41.91 -6.01 -11.12
N ILE A 5 40.73 -5.43 -10.88
CA ILE A 5 39.74 -6.11 -10.04
C ILE A 5 39.05 -7.20 -10.89
N ASN A 6 39.21 -8.46 -10.49
CA ASN A 6 38.63 -9.61 -11.18
C ASN A 6 37.10 -9.48 -11.22
N LYS A 7 36.50 -9.58 -12.43
CA LYS A 7 35.04 -9.46 -12.63
C LYS A 7 34.23 -10.41 -11.73
N LYS A 8 34.78 -11.58 -11.39
CA LYS A 8 34.18 -12.53 -10.44
C LYS A 8 34.13 -11.97 -9.01
N THR A 9 35.15 -11.22 -8.60
CA THR A 9 35.21 -10.58 -7.28
C THR A 9 34.21 -9.43 -7.20
N ILE A 10 34.08 -8.60 -8.23
CA ILE A 10 33.06 -7.52 -8.28
C ILE A 10 31.65 -8.10 -8.19
N PHE A 11 31.38 -9.16 -8.96
CA PHE A 11 30.09 -9.84 -8.97
C PHE A 11 29.76 -10.46 -7.60
N SER A 12 30.74 -11.14 -6.97
CA SER A 12 30.58 -11.72 -5.63
C SER A 12 30.34 -10.65 -4.56
N THR A 13 31.01 -9.50 -4.63
CA THR A 13 30.84 -8.42 -3.65
C THR A 13 29.50 -7.70 -3.83
N LEU A 14 29.03 -7.51 -5.07
CA LEU A 14 27.72 -6.95 -5.35
C LEU A 14 26.60 -7.86 -4.86
N ILE A 15 26.69 -9.17 -5.11
CA ILE A 15 25.72 -10.15 -4.59
C ILE A 15 25.68 -10.15 -3.06
N PHE A 16 26.85 -10.17 -2.41
CA PHE A 16 26.93 -10.18 -0.95
C PHE A 16 26.37 -8.89 -0.35
N SER A 17 26.65 -7.73 -0.95
CA SER A 17 26.10 -6.43 -0.54
C SER A 17 24.58 -6.37 -0.70
N THR A 18 24.05 -6.83 -1.84
CA THR A 18 22.61 -6.94 -2.07
C THR A 18 21.95 -7.92 -1.10
N PHE A 19 22.57 -9.05 -0.80
CA PHE A 19 22.05 -10.02 0.18
C PHE A 19 21.95 -9.41 1.58
N VAL A 20 22.96 -8.64 2.02
CA VAL A 20 22.97 -7.95 3.31
C VAL A 20 21.95 -6.80 3.37
N PHE A 21 21.71 -6.10 2.25
CA PHE A 21 20.81 -4.94 2.20
C PHE A 21 19.34 -5.31 1.92
N CYS A 22 19.09 -6.43 1.23
CA CYS A 22 17.75 -6.97 0.98
C CYS A 22 17.30 -7.96 2.05
N PHE A 23 18.17 -8.37 2.99
CA PHE A 23 17.71 -8.96 4.23
C PHE A 23 17.14 -7.82 5.08
N PRO A 24 15.80 -7.71 5.29
CA PRO A 24 15.32 -6.90 6.38
C PRO A 24 16.02 -7.40 7.66
N ALA A 25 16.33 -6.52 8.60
CA ALA A 25 16.77 -6.95 9.92
C ALA A 25 15.61 -7.73 10.56
N ILE A 26 15.55 -9.04 10.32
CA ILE A 26 14.59 -9.93 10.95
C ILE A 26 15.02 -9.98 12.41
N THR A 27 14.42 -9.12 13.22
CA THR A 27 14.50 -9.27 14.67
C THR A 27 13.75 -10.55 15.00
N PHE A 28 14.47 -11.66 15.16
CA PHE A 28 13.91 -12.90 15.64
C PHE A 28 13.51 -12.70 17.10
N ALA A 29 12.26 -12.29 17.36
CA ALA A 29 11.59 -12.68 18.59
C ALA A 29 11.32 -14.18 18.43
N TYR A 30 12.13 -15.02 19.07
CA TYR A 30 11.99 -16.47 18.98
C TYR A 30 10.82 -16.91 19.87
N GLU A 31 9.62 -16.87 19.33
CA GLU A 31 8.64 -17.91 19.67
C GLU A 31 9.07 -19.10 18.80
N GLY A 32 9.46 -20.23 19.40
CA GLY A 32 9.97 -21.37 18.64
C GLY A 32 8.99 -21.86 17.57
N LEU A 33 9.50 -22.40 16.45
CA LEU A 33 8.69 -22.98 15.36
C LEU A 33 7.64 -23.97 15.88
N VAL A 34 7.96 -24.67 16.98
CA VAL A 34 7.03 -25.47 17.75
C VAL A 34 6.75 -24.69 19.05
N PRO A 35 5.51 -24.22 19.28
CA PRO A 35 5.15 -23.40 20.45
C PRO A 35 4.97 -24.21 21.75
N CYS A 36 5.31 -25.51 21.71
CA CYS A 36 5.14 -26.44 22.81
C CYS A 36 6.32 -27.43 22.87
N GLY A 37 6.52 -28.06 24.03
CA GLY A 37 7.59 -29.05 24.21
C GLY A 37 8.98 -28.42 24.34
N GLY A 38 9.62 -28.68 25.49
CA GLY A 38 11.00 -28.30 25.75
C GLY A 38 11.68 -29.36 26.59
N SER A 39 12.90 -29.72 26.22
CA SER A 39 13.81 -30.48 27.07
C SER A 39 14.87 -29.52 27.63
N GLY A 40 14.68 -29.12 28.89
CA GLY A 40 15.75 -28.61 29.77
C GLY A 40 16.46 -27.33 29.33
N ALA A 41 15.83 -26.18 29.60
CA ALA A 41 16.55 -25.00 30.09
C ALA A 41 15.71 -24.43 31.24
N THR A 42 16.37 -24.27 32.39
CA THR A 42 15.77 -23.91 33.68
C THR A 42 14.84 -22.68 33.55
N ASP A 43 13.63 -22.81 34.09
CA ASP A 43 12.64 -21.75 34.36
C ASP A 43 11.52 -21.47 33.35
N THR A 44 11.15 -22.41 32.47
CA THR A 44 9.88 -22.33 31.71
C THR A 44 8.96 -23.53 31.97
N PRO A 45 7.64 -23.32 32.22
CA PRO A 45 6.68 -24.41 32.30
C PRO A 45 6.68 -25.18 30.97
N THR A 46 6.95 -26.48 31.04
CA THR A 46 6.85 -27.38 29.89
C THR A 46 5.38 -27.57 29.53
N THR A 47 4.86 -26.71 28.65
CA THR A 47 3.50 -26.88 28.09
C THR A 47 3.46 -28.18 27.27
N PRO A 48 2.68 -29.20 27.67
CA PRO A 48 2.55 -30.43 26.90
C PRO A 48 1.90 -30.12 25.55
N CYS A 49 2.54 -30.58 24.47
CA CYS A 49 2.01 -30.43 23.13
C CYS A 49 0.66 -31.14 23.00
N ASN A 50 -0.31 -30.45 22.42
CA ASN A 50 -1.58 -31.01 21.99
C ASN A 50 -1.74 -30.82 20.47
N LEU A 51 -2.82 -31.34 19.90
CA LEU A 51 -3.07 -31.25 18.46
C LEU A 51 -3.18 -29.80 17.95
N CYS A 52 -3.60 -28.86 18.80
CA CYS A 52 -3.72 -27.44 18.45
C CYS A 52 -2.34 -26.81 18.22
N HIS A 53 -1.38 -27.09 19.11
CA HIS A 53 0.00 -26.64 18.95
C HIS A 53 0.70 -27.27 17.72
N LEU A 54 0.24 -28.44 17.24
CA LEU A 54 0.71 -29.01 15.97
C LEU A 54 0.24 -28.15 14.78
N PHE A 55 -1.02 -27.70 14.77
CA PHE A 55 -1.55 -26.83 13.72
C PHE A 55 -0.94 -25.43 13.75
N GLU A 56 -0.75 -24.84 14.94
CA GLU A 56 0.00 -23.59 15.10
C GLU A 56 1.44 -23.72 14.60
N GLY A 57 2.10 -24.84 14.90
CA GLY A 57 3.44 -25.13 14.39
C GLY A 57 3.50 -25.25 12.86
N ILE A 58 2.49 -25.87 12.23
CA ILE A 58 2.37 -25.93 10.77
C ILE A 58 2.16 -24.54 10.16
N GLN A 59 1.32 -23.70 10.78
CA GLN A 59 1.10 -22.33 10.32
C GLN A 59 2.39 -21.48 10.45
N ASN A 60 3.09 -21.61 11.57
CA ASN A 60 4.38 -20.95 11.78
C ASN A 60 5.42 -21.41 10.76
N LEU A 61 5.44 -22.69 10.40
CA LEU A 61 6.32 -23.23 9.36
C LEU A 61 5.99 -22.71 7.96
N ILE A 62 4.72 -22.61 7.61
CA ILE A 62 4.29 -22.08 6.31
C ILE A 62 4.62 -20.58 6.22
N ASN A 63 4.29 -19.81 7.24
CA ASN A 63 4.60 -18.37 7.29
C ASN A 63 6.12 -18.12 7.23
N TRP A 64 6.90 -18.89 7.99
CA TRP A 64 8.35 -18.81 7.95
C TRP A 64 8.90 -19.17 6.56
N GLY A 65 8.40 -20.26 5.97
CA GLY A 65 8.81 -20.71 4.64
C GLY A 65 8.48 -19.70 3.54
N GLU A 66 7.32 -19.06 3.61
CA GLU A 66 6.91 -18.03 2.65
C GLU A 66 7.85 -16.82 2.69
N ILE A 67 8.17 -16.32 3.90
CA ILE A 67 9.12 -15.22 4.07
C ILE A 67 10.50 -15.59 3.50
N VAL A 68 11.00 -16.80 3.79
CA VAL A 68 12.30 -17.28 3.30
C VAL A 68 12.31 -17.38 1.76
N LEU A 69 11.28 -17.99 1.18
CA LEU A 69 11.20 -18.21 -0.28
C LEU A 69 11.04 -16.90 -1.06
N VAL A 70 10.22 -15.96 -0.57
CA VAL A 70 10.06 -14.63 -1.18
C VAL A 70 11.39 -13.86 -1.11
N THR A 71 12.10 -13.93 0.01
CA THR A 71 13.41 -13.29 0.15
C THR A 71 14.44 -13.84 -0.83
N ILE A 72 14.51 -15.17 -0.99
CA ILE A 72 15.39 -15.83 -1.97
C ILE A 72 15.02 -15.40 -3.40
N ALA A 73 13.73 -15.29 -3.72
CA ALA A 73 13.27 -14.86 -5.03
C ALA A 73 13.70 -13.41 -5.35
N VAL A 74 13.56 -12.49 -4.40
CA VAL A 74 14.03 -11.10 -4.55
C VAL A 74 15.54 -11.06 -4.80
N VAL A 75 16.33 -11.79 -4.00
CA VAL A 75 17.79 -11.87 -4.18
C VAL A 75 18.15 -12.43 -5.56
N ALA A 76 17.47 -13.49 -6.01
CA ALA A 76 17.71 -14.09 -7.33
C ALA A 76 17.36 -13.12 -8.47
N ILE A 77 16.28 -12.35 -8.35
CA ILE A 77 15.89 -11.34 -9.35
C ILE A 77 16.93 -10.23 -9.41
N VAL A 78 17.38 -9.69 -8.27
CA VAL A 78 18.38 -8.61 -8.25
C VAL A 78 19.73 -9.13 -8.76
N ALA A 79 20.15 -10.33 -8.36
CA ALA A 79 21.38 -10.94 -8.86
C ALA A 79 21.32 -11.17 -10.38
N GLY A 80 20.17 -11.63 -10.89
CA GLY A 80 19.91 -11.75 -12.32
C GLY A 80 19.95 -10.40 -13.05
N ALA A 81 19.37 -9.35 -12.47
CA ALA A 81 19.38 -8.01 -13.03
C ALA A 81 20.80 -7.41 -13.10
N ILE A 82 21.60 -7.57 -12.04
CA ILE A 82 23.01 -7.17 -12.02
C ILE A 82 23.79 -7.94 -13.08
N MET A 83 23.60 -9.27 -13.14
CA MET A 83 24.24 -10.13 -14.14
C MET A 83 23.91 -9.68 -15.57
N TYR A 84 22.65 -9.32 -15.82
CA TYR A 84 22.21 -8.83 -17.13
C TYR A 84 22.92 -7.53 -17.54
N ILE A 85 23.02 -6.55 -16.63
CA ILE A 85 23.65 -5.25 -16.88
C ILE A 85 25.16 -5.39 -17.17
N ILE A 86 25.87 -6.22 -16.40
CA ILE A 86 27.34 -6.34 -16.54
C ILE A 86 27.78 -7.27 -17.68
N SER A 87 26.84 -7.97 -18.33
CA SER A 87 27.15 -8.97 -19.37
C SER A 87 27.78 -8.39 -20.63
N ALA A 88 27.71 -7.06 -20.85
CA ALA A 88 28.48 -6.33 -21.88
C ALA A 88 28.55 -7.01 -23.28
N GLY A 89 27.45 -7.62 -23.73
CA GLY A 89 27.33 -8.28 -25.04
C GLY A 89 27.69 -9.77 -25.08
N ASP A 90 28.07 -10.40 -23.96
CA ASP A 90 28.21 -11.85 -23.85
C ASP A 90 26.82 -12.51 -23.86
N SER A 91 26.47 -13.15 -24.98
CA SER A 91 25.16 -13.77 -25.17
C SER A 91 24.89 -14.93 -24.21
N GLY A 92 25.93 -15.64 -23.75
CA GLY A 92 25.80 -16.74 -22.80
C GLY A 92 25.44 -16.26 -21.39
N MET A 93 26.07 -15.18 -20.93
CA MET A 93 25.75 -14.56 -19.65
C MET A 93 24.39 -13.85 -19.66
N MET A 94 24.02 -13.19 -20.76
CA MET A 94 22.70 -12.57 -20.89
C MET A 94 21.58 -13.61 -20.84
N GLU A 95 21.77 -14.76 -21.49
CA GLU A 95 20.77 -15.84 -21.46
C GLU A 95 20.69 -16.50 -20.08
N SER A 96 21.83 -16.67 -19.41
CA SER A 96 21.88 -17.16 -18.03
C SER A 96 21.16 -16.21 -17.06
N ALA A 97 21.37 -14.91 -17.20
CA ALA A 97 20.70 -13.88 -16.40
C ALA A 97 19.17 -13.91 -16.58
N LYS A 98 18.70 -13.98 -17.83
CA LYS A 98 17.26 -14.14 -18.14
C LYS A 98 16.70 -15.44 -17.57
N GLY A 99 17.48 -16.52 -17.60
CA GLY A 99 17.11 -17.81 -17.02
C GLY A 99 16.86 -17.73 -15.52
N VAL A 100 17.79 -17.13 -14.77
CA VAL A 100 17.66 -16.93 -13.32
C VAL A 100 16.43 -16.09 -12.97
N ILE A 101 16.20 -14.98 -13.69
CA ILE A 101 15.03 -14.12 -13.46
C ILE A 101 13.72 -14.89 -13.75
N LYS A 102 13.64 -15.61 -14.88
CA LYS A 102 12.44 -16.40 -15.23
C LYS A 102 12.14 -17.48 -14.19
N GLN A 103 13.18 -18.18 -13.71
CA GLN A 103 13.02 -19.21 -12.67
C GLN A 103 12.53 -18.61 -11.34
N ALA A 104 13.06 -17.46 -10.94
CA ALA A 104 12.61 -16.76 -9.74
C ALA A 104 11.14 -16.30 -9.85
N LEU A 105 10.73 -15.77 -11.02
CA LEU A 105 9.34 -15.38 -11.28
C LEU A 105 8.38 -16.57 -11.22
N TRP A 106 8.75 -17.72 -11.81
CA TRP A 106 7.96 -18.94 -11.68
C TRP A 106 7.88 -19.43 -10.22
N GLY A 107 8.96 -19.29 -9.45
CA GLY A 107 8.96 -19.58 -8.01
C GLY A 107 7.93 -18.76 -7.24
N VAL A 108 7.87 -17.44 -7.48
CA VAL A 108 6.88 -16.55 -6.85
C VAL A 108 5.45 -16.94 -7.25
N VAL A 109 5.22 -17.24 -8.54
CA VAL A 109 3.92 -17.70 -9.03
C VAL A 109 3.50 -19.02 -8.36
N ILE A 110 4.43 -19.95 -8.16
CA ILE A 110 4.15 -21.23 -7.48
C ILE A 110 3.82 -21.01 -6.01
N VAL A 111 4.54 -20.14 -5.29
CA VAL A 111 4.26 -19.86 -3.86
C VAL A 111 2.88 -19.20 -3.69
N LEU A 112 2.60 -18.16 -4.47
CA LEU A 112 1.28 -17.50 -4.45
C LEU A 112 0.17 -18.44 -4.92
N GLY A 113 0.44 -19.24 -5.96
CA GLY A 113 -0.48 -20.26 -6.45
C GLY A 113 -0.78 -21.34 -5.41
N ALA A 114 0.23 -21.79 -4.67
CA ALA A 114 0.05 -22.75 -3.58
C ALA A 114 -0.83 -22.19 -2.47
N TRP A 115 -0.64 -20.93 -2.07
CA TRP A 115 -1.50 -20.26 -1.10
C TRP A 115 -2.97 -20.22 -1.57
N VAL A 116 -3.20 -19.81 -2.83
CA VAL A 116 -4.55 -19.78 -3.41
C VAL A 116 -5.16 -21.18 -3.48
N ILE A 117 -4.40 -22.19 -3.91
CA ILE A 117 -4.88 -23.57 -4.05
C ILE A 117 -5.24 -24.17 -2.68
N VAL A 118 -4.39 -24.03 -1.67
CA VAL A 118 -4.64 -24.53 -0.32
C VAL A 118 -5.87 -23.85 0.27
N ASN A 119 -5.96 -22.52 0.18
CA ASN A 119 -7.08 -21.77 0.71
C ASN A 119 -8.41 -22.12 0.00
N THR A 120 -8.38 -22.25 -1.33
CA THR A 120 -9.57 -22.58 -2.13
C THR A 120 -10.02 -24.03 -1.92
N ALA A 121 -9.08 -24.98 -1.88
CA ALA A 121 -9.39 -26.39 -1.64
C ALA A 121 -10.00 -26.60 -0.24
N LEU A 122 -9.46 -25.94 0.79
CA LEU A 122 -9.97 -26.04 2.15
C LEU A 122 -11.34 -25.36 2.29
N TRP A 123 -11.58 -24.22 1.62
CA TRP A 123 -12.91 -23.61 1.54
C TRP A 123 -13.95 -24.52 0.85
N LEU A 124 -13.56 -25.25 -0.20
CA LEU A 124 -14.43 -26.22 -0.87
C LEU A 124 -14.71 -27.47 -0.02
N LEU A 125 -13.78 -27.88 0.83
CA LEU A 125 -13.95 -28.99 1.75
C LEU A 125 -14.82 -28.61 2.95
N THR A 126 -14.63 -27.42 3.54
CA THR A 126 -15.45 -26.94 4.66
C THR A 126 -16.88 -26.66 4.22
N SER A 127 -17.10 -26.04 3.05
CA SER A 127 -18.45 -25.79 2.50
C SER A 127 -19.28 -27.06 2.24
N LYS A 128 -18.63 -28.22 2.03
CA LYS A 128 -19.31 -29.53 1.93
C LYS A 128 -19.72 -30.12 3.28
N ILE A 129 -19.09 -29.72 4.39
CA ILE A 129 -19.43 -30.15 5.75
C ILE A 129 -20.57 -29.30 6.35
N TYR A 130 -20.79 -28.08 5.86
CA TYR A 130 -21.85 -27.16 6.33
C TYR A 130 -23.31 -27.58 6.01
N LYS A 131 -23.53 -28.70 5.32
CA LYS A 131 -24.87 -29.31 5.14
C LYS A 131 -24.90 -30.76 5.62
N GLY A 132 -24.91 -30.95 6.93
CA GLY A 132 -25.20 -32.22 7.60
C GLY A 132 -25.84 -31.97 8.96
N GLY A 133 -27.01 -32.56 9.20
CA GLY A 133 -27.87 -32.25 10.35
C GLY A 133 -27.36 -32.73 11.71
N SER A 134 -27.96 -32.14 12.75
CA SER A 134 -28.06 -32.57 14.15
C SER A 134 -27.01 -33.55 14.69
N GLY A 135 -26.01 -33.05 15.41
CA GLY A 135 -25.30 -33.86 16.42
C GLY A 135 -23.84 -33.52 16.66
N ASP A 136 -23.06 -33.26 15.62
CA ASP A 136 -21.60 -33.34 15.75
C ASP A 136 -20.89 -32.00 15.43
N ALA A 137 -19.77 -31.77 16.14
CA ALA A 137 -18.94 -30.58 16.22
C ALA A 137 -19.11 -29.53 15.10
N LYS A 138 -19.65 -28.36 15.48
CA LYS A 138 -19.60 -27.15 14.65
C LYS A 138 -18.16 -26.63 14.63
N LEU A 139 -17.36 -27.08 13.66
CA LEU A 139 -16.09 -26.43 13.35
C LEU A 139 -16.39 -25.08 12.68
N GLY A 140 -16.47 -24.02 13.50
CA GLY A 140 -16.61 -22.63 13.07
C GLY A 140 -15.34 -22.12 12.41
N ILE A 141 -14.97 -22.68 11.26
CA ILE A 141 -13.75 -22.33 10.54
C ILE A 141 -14.10 -21.24 9.53
N SER A 142 -13.78 -20.00 9.88
CA SER A 142 -13.89 -18.85 8.97
C SER A 142 -12.77 -18.85 7.92
N ASN A 143 -11.59 -19.38 8.27
CA ASN A 143 -10.42 -19.57 7.42
C ASN A 143 -9.62 -20.80 7.87
N TRP A 144 -8.90 -21.49 6.98
CA TRP A 144 -8.20 -22.75 7.32
C TRP A 144 -7.13 -22.63 8.40
N TYR A 145 -6.74 -21.41 8.74
CA TYR A 145 -5.76 -21.10 9.79
C TYR A 145 -6.41 -20.68 11.12
N ASP A 146 -7.75 -20.70 11.21
CA ASP A 146 -8.52 -20.33 12.40
C ASP A 146 -9.26 -21.57 12.92
N PHE A 147 -8.53 -22.42 13.64
CA PHE A 147 -9.10 -23.59 14.31
C PHE A 147 -9.45 -23.22 15.76
N GLN A 148 -10.75 -23.08 16.04
CA GLN A 148 -11.20 -22.99 17.42
C GLN A 148 -11.06 -24.35 18.10
N CYS A 149 -9.95 -24.54 18.81
CA CYS A 149 -9.81 -25.62 19.77
C CYS A 149 -10.70 -25.33 20.99
N GLU A 150 -12.00 -25.55 20.86
CA GLU A 150 -12.84 -25.73 22.04
C GLU A 150 -12.46 -27.06 22.68
N GLY A 151 -11.96 -27.01 23.91
CA GLY A 151 -11.60 -28.17 24.70
C GLY A 151 -12.79 -29.09 24.93
N GLY A 152 -12.99 -30.04 24.02
CA GLY A 152 -13.92 -31.16 24.14
C GLY A 152 -13.14 -32.44 24.44
N GLY A 153 -13.36 -33.00 25.63
CA GLY A 153 -12.74 -34.23 26.09
C GLY A 153 -13.07 -35.46 25.25
N GLY A 154 -12.16 -36.44 25.31
CA GLY A 154 -12.33 -37.77 24.73
C GLY A 154 -11.19 -38.68 25.18
N THR A 155 -11.55 -39.63 26.02
CA THR A 155 -10.75 -40.59 26.78
C THR A 155 -10.11 -41.71 25.96
N GLY A 156 -8.94 -42.19 26.41
CA GLY A 156 -8.25 -43.40 25.95
C GLY A 156 -6.75 -43.29 26.27
N ASP A 157 -6.37 -43.32 27.55
CA ASP A 157 -6.09 -44.52 28.37
C ASP A 157 -4.71 -45.14 28.09
N ASP A 158 -3.89 -45.04 29.14
CA ASP A 158 -2.83 -45.94 29.64
C ASP A 158 -1.58 -45.13 30.01
N GLY A 159 -1.18 -44.94 31.26
CA GLY A 159 -1.65 -45.48 32.53
C GLY A 159 -0.59 -45.14 33.57
N THR A 160 -1.04 -44.69 34.75
CA THR A 160 -0.49 -44.87 36.11
C THR A 160 -0.68 -43.64 37.00
N VAL A 161 -1.58 -43.83 37.97
CA VAL A 161 -2.06 -42.91 39.04
C VAL A 161 -1.48 -43.45 40.36
N PRO A 162 -1.14 -42.61 41.37
CA PRO A 162 -2.11 -42.19 42.38
C PRO A 162 -1.96 -40.73 42.86
N GLY A 163 -2.94 -39.90 42.47
CA GLY A 163 -3.33 -38.66 43.14
C GLY A 163 -4.77 -38.36 42.74
N GLY A 164 -5.73 -38.50 43.66
CA GLY A 164 -7.15 -38.31 43.36
C GLY A 164 -7.48 -36.91 42.83
N PRO A 165 -8.55 -36.74 42.04
CA PRO A 165 -8.90 -35.45 41.45
C PRO A 165 -9.23 -34.47 42.56
N THR A 166 -8.35 -33.48 42.74
CA THR A 166 -8.56 -32.42 43.72
C THR A 166 -9.69 -31.54 43.21
N THR A 167 -10.81 -31.45 43.93
CA THR A 167 -11.94 -30.61 43.50
C THR A 167 -11.68 -29.14 43.82
N CYS A 168 -12.06 -28.23 42.91
CA CYS A 168 -11.88 -26.80 43.15
C CYS A 168 -12.81 -26.32 44.26
N THR A 169 -12.23 -25.70 45.30
CA THR A 169 -12.97 -25.17 46.45
C THR A 169 -13.05 -23.65 46.45
N SER A 170 -12.20 -22.97 45.67
CA SER A 170 -12.30 -21.52 45.49
C SER A 170 -12.03 -21.10 44.05
N PHE A 171 -12.75 -20.07 43.63
CA PHE A 171 -12.75 -19.54 42.26
C PHE A 171 -12.56 -18.02 42.34
N THR A 172 -11.63 -17.51 41.54
CA THR A 172 -11.43 -16.06 41.32
C THR A 172 -11.95 -15.75 39.93
N TYR A 173 -12.78 -14.74 39.79
CA TYR A 173 -13.43 -14.39 38.52
C TYR A 173 -12.74 -13.20 37.84
N SER A 174 -12.93 -13.06 36.54
CA SER A 174 -12.62 -11.82 35.82
C SER A 174 -13.53 -10.68 36.28
N GLY A 175 -13.21 -9.46 35.84
CA GLY A 175 -14.22 -8.40 35.79
C GLY A 175 -15.43 -8.83 34.94
N TRP A 176 -16.60 -8.26 35.22
CA TRP A 176 -17.79 -8.46 34.40
C TRP A 176 -17.63 -7.80 33.03
N SER A 177 -18.16 -8.43 31.99
CA SER A 177 -18.30 -7.85 30.66
C SER A 177 -19.20 -6.62 30.68
N ALA A 178 -19.18 -5.85 29.59
CA ALA A 178 -20.22 -4.86 29.33
C ALA A 178 -21.61 -5.51 29.38
N CYS A 179 -22.60 -4.77 29.85
CA CYS A 179 -23.99 -5.20 29.86
C CYS A 179 -24.48 -5.38 28.41
N GLN A 180 -25.14 -6.48 28.11
CA GLN A 180 -25.72 -6.75 26.80
C GLN A 180 -27.16 -6.23 26.73
N PRO A 181 -27.71 -5.98 25.52
CA PRO A 181 -29.09 -5.48 25.35
C PRO A 181 -30.18 -6.35 25.98
N ASN A 182 -29.90 -7.63 26.21
CA ASN A 182 -30.80 -8.55 26.92
C ASN A 182 -30.79 -8.35 28.46
N GLY A 183 -30.13 -7.30 28.97
CA GLY A 183 -30.06 -6.97 30.38
C GLY A 183 -29.16 -7.91 31.19
N THR A 184 -28.19 -8.57 30.54
CA THR A 184 -27.26 -9.48 31.23
C THR A 184 -25.81 -9.20 30.90
N ARG A 185 -24.92 -9.44 31.86
CA ARG A 185 -23.46 -9.44 31.66
C ARG A 185 -22.87 -10.73 32.15
N THR A 186 -21.75 -11.12 31.56
CA THR A 186 -21.07 -12.38 31.88
C THR A 186 -19.66 -12.13 32.39
N ARG A 187 -19.13 -13.07 33.16
CA ARG A 187 -17.72 -13.09 33.55
C ARG A 187 -17.22 -14.51 33.47
N VAL A 188 -15.91 -14.66 33.39
CA VAL A 188 -15.26 -15.96 33.37
C VAL A 188 -14.54 -16.22 34.68
N ILE A 189 -14.21 -17.48 34.93
CA ILE A 189 -13.36 -17.84 36.07
C ILE A 189 -11.91 -17.58 35.64
N ALA A 190 -11.27 -16.59 36.25
CA ALA A 190 -9.89 -16.21 35.97
C ALA A 190 -8.88 -17.17 36.61
N SER A 191 -9.18 -17.71 37.79
CA SER A 191 -8.36 -18.78 38.39
C SER A 191 -9.15 -19.64 39.38
N GLN A 192 -8.66 -20.85 39.64
CA GLN A 192 -9.28 -21.83 40.52
C GLN A 192 -8.22 -22.40 41.47
N ARG A 193 -8.62 -22.73 42.70
CA ARG A 193 -7.72 -23.33 43.69
C ARG A 193 -8.35 -24.55 44.36
N PRO A 194 -7.53 -25.58 44.69
CA PRO A 194 -6.06 -25.66 44.54
C PRO A 194 -5.55 -25.72 43.08
N SER A 195 -4.29 -25.38 42.82
CA SER A 195 -3.73 -25.46 41.45
C SER A 195 -3.84 -26.90 40.91
N GLY A 196 -4.38 -27.06 39.70
CA GLY A 196 -4.62 -28.37 39.08
C GLY A 196 -5.92 -29.05 39.53
N CYS A 197 -6.82 -28.33 40.20
CA CYS A 197 -8.13 -28.87 40.56
C CYS A 197 -9.08 -28.98 39.36
N SER A 198 -10.08 -29.88 39.44
CA SER A 198 -11.15 -30.00 38.44
C SER A 198 -12.51 -30.22 39.11
N GLY A 199 -13.58 -29.70 38.51
CA GLY A 199 -14.93 -29.72 39.08
C GLY A 199 -15.19 -28.63 40.13
N GLY A 200 -16.24 -28.82 40.95
CA GLY A 200 -16.73 -27.82 41.90
C GLY A 200 -17.90 -27.00 41.36
N THR A 201 -18.58 -26.24 42.22
CA THR A 201 -19.75 -25.43 41.85
C THR A 201 -19.37 -23.94 41.86
N PRO A 202 -18.98 -23.35 40.73
CA PRO A 202 -18.73 -21.92 40.66
C PRO A 202 -20.04 -21.15 40.85
N GLY A 203 -19.92 -19.93 41.36
CA GLY A 203 -21.03 -18.99 41.42
C GLY A 203 -21.50 -18.58 40.03
N SER A 204 -22.62 -17.86 39.96
CA SER A 204 -23.21 -17.44 38.69
C SER A 204 -22.19 -16.67 37.82
N LEU A 205 -22.08 -17.12 36.57
CA LEU A 205 -21.24 -16.50 35.53
C LEU A 205 -22.02 -15.51 34.66
N GLN A 206 -23.30 -15.33 34.98
CA GLN A 206 -24.20 -14.37 34.36
C GLN A 206 -24.99 -13.67 35.46
N GLU A 207 -25.15 -12.37 35.35
CA GLU A 207 -26.02 -11.59 36.22
C GLU A 207 -26.82 -10.57 35.43
N SER A 208 -27.96 -10.17 35.99
CA SER A 208 -28.77 -9.09 35.46
C SER A 208 -28.08 -7.75 35.68
N CYS A 209 -28.07 -6.92 34.65
CA CYS A 209 -27.55 -5.55 34.69
C CYS A 209 -28.50 -4.63 33.92
N THR A 210 -28.47 -3.35 34.24
CA THR A 210 -29.14 -2.33 33.45
C THR A 210 -28.26 -2.03 32.24
N TYR A 211 -28.76 -2.34 31.05
CA TYR A 211 -28.09 -1.98 29.80
C TYR A 211 -28.20 -0.47 29.61
N ASP A 212 -27.04 0.20 29.61
CA ASP A 212 -26.92 1.60 29.25
C ASP A 212 -26.42 1.69 27.79
N PRO A 213 -27.27 2.08 26.82
CA PRO A 213 -26.91 2.19 25.41
C PRO A 213 -26.12 3.47 25.13
N SER A 214 -25.02 3.70 25.83
CA SER A 214 -24.15 4.86 25.62
C SER A 214 -23.14 4.59 24.49
N ALA A 215 -23.62 4.73 23.24
CA ALA A 215 -22.98 5.48 22.14
C ALA A 215 -23.59 5.04 20.79
N CYS A 216 -24.47 5.86 20.24
CA CYS A 216 -24.83 5.75 18.83
C CYS A 216 -23.61 6.15 17.99
N THR A 217 -22.96 5.21 17.31
CA THR A 217 -21.75 5.49 16.50
C THR A 217 -22.04 5.62 15.00
N SER A 218 -23.29 5.43 14.58
CA SER A 218 -23.72 5.57 13.19
C SER A 218 -25.05 6.31 13.10
N PHE A 219 -25.12 7.38 12.31
CA PHE A 219 -26.31 8.19 12.10
C PHE A 219 -26.62 8.33 10.60
N THR A 220 -27.88 8.51 10.25
CA THR A 220 -28.30 8.94 8.91
C THR A 220 -28.40 10.46 8.88
N TYR A 221 -28.05 11.07 7.75
CA TYR A 221 -28.04 12.54 7.59
C TYR A 221 -28.89 12.96 6.38
N ALA A 222 -29.42 14.18 6.42
CA ALA A 222 -30.07 14.85 5.30
C ALA A 222 -29.06 15.21 4.18
N GLU A 223 -29.58 15.66 3.05
CA GLU A 223 -28.78 16.31 2.01
C GLU A 223 -28.07 17.56 2.56
N TRP A 224 -26.91 17.90 1.98
CA TRP A 224 -26.17 19.10 2.37
C TRP A 224 -26.95 20.39 2.05
N ASN A 225 -26.84 21.40 2.91
CA ASN A 225 -27.52 22.69 2.75
C ASN A 225 -26.55 23.84 3.08
N PRO A 226 -26.43 24.90 2.25
CA PRO A 226 -27.11 25.13 0.98
C PRO A 226 -26.66 24.18 -0.15
N THR A 227 -27.62 23.80 -0.99
CA THR A 227 -27.37 23.17 -2.29
C THR A 227 -28.07 23.99 -3.37
N PRO A 228 -27.34 24.70 -4.25
CA PRO A 228 -25.87 24.74 -4.36
C PRO A 228 -25.20 25.56 -3.24
N CYS A 229 -23.98 25.18 -2.84
CA CYS A 229 -23.16 25.95 -1.89
C CYS A 229 -22.28 26.97 -2.58
N THR A 230 -22.10 28.15 -1.97
CA THR A 230 -21.26 29.25 -2.47
C THR A 230 -19.91 29.32 -1.76
N VAL A 231 -18.90 29.90 -2.40
CA VAL A 231 -17.52 30.07 -1.92
C VAL A 231 -17.43 30.63 -0.49
N GLY A 232 -16.64 30.00 0.37
CA GLY A 232 -16.44 30.42 1.76
C GLY A 232 -17.63 30.16 2.69
N GLN A 233 -18.71 29.56 2.17
CA GLN A 233 -19.82 29.11 3.01
C GLN A 233 -19.51 27.77 3.67
N THR A 234 -20.08 27.62 4.84
CA THR A 234 -20.17 26.34 5.54
C THR A 234 -21.43 25.63 5.05
N GLN A 235 -21.25 24.45 4.48
CA GLN A 235 -22.34 23.50 4.29
C GLN A 235 -22.56 22.74 5.59
N THR A 236 -23.81 22.61 6.01
CA THR A 236 -24.21 21.73 7.12
C THR A 236 -25.13 20.65 6.62
N ARG A 237 -25.17 19.51 7.31
CA ARG A 237 -26.25 18.55 7.14
C ARG A 237 -26.69 18.04 8.50
N THR A 238 -28.00 18.01 8.66
CA THR A 238 -28.66 17.61 9.91
C THR A 238 -28.86 16.11 9.94
N ALA A 239 -28.64 15.50 11.10
CA ALA A 239 -28.95 14.11 11.30
C ALA A 239 -30.46 13.86 11.18
N THR A 240 -30.85 12.84 10.42
CA THR A 240 -32.25 12.50 10.11
C THR A 240 -32.71 11.22 10.80
N GLY A 241 -31.82 10.50 11.48
CA GLY A 241 -32.18 9.29 12.20
C GLY A 241 -31.00 8.54 12.80
N ALA A 242 -31.32 7.70 13.77
CA ALA A 242 -30.42 6.74 14.39
C ALA A 242 -30.92 5.30 14.10
N PRO A 243 -30.07 4.27 14.26
CA PRO A 243 -30.47 2.87 14.12
C PRO A 243 -31.66 2.52 15.04
N ALA A 244 -32.52 1.61 14.57
CA ALA A 244 -33.69 1.17 15.32
C ALA A 244 -33.27 0.55 16.67
N GLY A 245 -33.81 1.09 17.77
CA GLY A 245 -33.51 0.63 19.14
C GLY A 245 -32.69 1.59 19.99
N CYS A 246 -32.30 2.75 19.46
CA CYS A 246 -31.62 3.80 20.21
C CYS A 246 -32.59 4.90 20.67
N THR A 247 -32.52 5.31 21.94
CA THR A 247 -33.21 6.49 22.49
C THR A 247 -32.17 7.57 22.74
N SER A 248 -32.02 8.54 21.84
CA SER A 248 -30.97 9.55 21.91
C SER A 248 -31.32 10.70 22.88
N GLU A 249 -30.47 10.89 23.88
CA GLU A 249 -29.96 12.21 24.26
C GLU A 249 -28.43 12.11 24.40
N PRO A 250 -27.64 13.07 23.86
CA PRO A 250 -28.06 14.20 23.02
C PRO A 250 -28.34 13.78 21.57
N ASP A 251 -29.09 14.62 20.85
CA ASP A 251 -29.28 14.55 19.40
C ASP A 251 -27.90 14.53 18.69
N PRO A 252 -27.64 13.69 17.67
CA PRO A 252 -26.42 13.76 16.87
C PRO A 252 -26.09 15.18 16.41
N ASP A 253 -24.86 15.62 16.68
CA ASP A 253 -24.37 16.92 16.22
C ASP A 253 -24.46 17.03 14.69
N ASP A 254 -24.97 18.18 14.24
CA ASP A 254 -24.90 18.58 12.84
C ASP A 254 -23.43 18.64 12.41
N ILE A 255 -23.12 17.98 11.29
CA ILE A 255 -21.77 18.05 10.74
C ILE A 255 -21.66 19.19 9.74
N SER A 256 -20.53 19.89 9.81
CA SER A 256 -20.24 21.03 8.95
C SER A 256 -18.97 20.80 8.14
N ARG A 257 -18.92 21.37 6.93
CA ARG A 257 -17.72 21.42 6.10
C ARG A 257 -17.64 22.73 5.33
N THR A 258 -16.43 23.20 5.07
CA THR A 258 -16.18 24.27 4.11
C THR A 258 -16.21 23.67 2.70
N CYS A 259 -16.97 24.29 1.79
CA CYS A 259 -17.15 23.78 0.43
C CYS A 259 -15.82 23.79 -0.36
N PRO A 260 -15.41 22.69 -1.04
CA PRO A 260 -14.25 22.70 -1.94
C PRO A 260 -14.63 23.34 -3.28
N LEU A 261 -13.71 24.11 -3.86
CA LEU A 261 -13.88 24.73 -5.18
C LEU A 261 -12.78 24.24 -6.13
N PRO A 262 -13.07 24.17 -7.44
CA PRO A 262 -12.03 24.18 -8.46
C PRO A 262 -11.05 25.33 -8.19
N GLY A 263 -9.76 25.07 -8.33
CA GLY A 263 -8.70 26.05 -8.14
C GLY A 263 -8.14 26.15 -6.71
N VAL A 264 -8.62 25.33 -5.76
CA VAL A 264 -7.98 25.18 -4.44
C VAL A 264 -6.69 24.37 -4.60
N ILE A 265 -5.58 24.95 -4.17
CA ILE A 265 -4.24 24.35 -4.31
C ILE A 265 -3.76 23.73 -2.98
N PRO A 266 -2.83 22.75 -3.01
CA PRO A 266 -2.25 22.16 -1.79
C PRO A 266 -1.61 23.20 -0.88
N LYS A 267 -1.62 22.96 0.44
CA LYS A 267 -1.10 23.89 1.44
C LYS A 267 0.35 24.29 1.21
N GLU A 268 1.14 23.37 0.64
CA GLU A 268 2.55 23.55 0.31
C GLU A 268 2.74 24.60 -0.79
N CYS A 269 1.74 24.79 -1.66
CA CYS A 269 1.75 25.74 -2.76
C CYS A 269 1.08 27.08 -2.44
N LEU A 270 0.32 27.18 -1.34
CA LEU A 270 -0.38 28.42 -0.94
C LEU A 270 0.52 29.65 -0.84
N PRO A 271 1.77 29.57 -0.36
CA PRO A 271 2.67 30.74 -0.36
C PRO A 271 2.93 31.35 -1.74
N HIS A 272 2.62 30.62 -2.82
CA HIS A 272 2.86 30.99 -4.21
C HIS A 272 1.57 31.11 -5.03
N GLU A 273 0.40 31.18 -4.38
CA GLU A 273 -0.90 31.19 -5.06
C GLU A 273 -1.03 32.33 -6.08
N GLU A 274 -0.66 33.56 -5.70
CA GLU A 274 -0.72 34.73 -6.58
C GLU A 274 0.18 34.55 -7.82
N ALA A 275 1.32 33.88 -7.66
CA ALA A 275 2.21 33.57 -8.78
C ALA A 275 1.54 32.57 -9.75
N PHE A 276 0.85 31.54 -9.24
CA PHE A 276 0.08 30.61 -10.08
C PHE A 276 -1.10 31.31 -10.77
N ASP A 277 -1.81 32.20 -10.08
CA ASP A 277 -2.90 33.00 -10.66
C ASP A 277 -2.38 33.89 -11.80
N THR A 278 -1.28 34.61 -11.56
CA THR A 278 -0.64 35.46 -12.57
C THR A 278 -0.14 34.65 -13.77
N ALA A 279 0.54 33.52 -13.51
CA ALA A 279 1.11 32.66 -14.55
C ALA A 279 0.05 31.97 -15.41
N SER A 280 -1.10 31.67 -14.81
CA SER A 280 -2.25 31.09 -15.49
C SER A 280 -3.04 32.11 -16.30
N GLY A 281 -2.94 33.41 -15.99
CA GLY A 281 -3.74 34.45 -16.63
C GLY A 281 -5.23 34.33 -16.32
N GLY A 282 -5.59 33.73 -15.19
CA GLY A 282 -6.98 33.45 -14.79
C GLY A 282 -7.58 32.17 -15.40
N ASP A 283 -6.84 31.42 -16.23
CA ASP A 283 -7.27 30.11 -16.69
C ASP A 283 -7.09 29.06 -15.59
N ILE A 284 -8.20 28.62 -15.01
CA ILE A 284 -8.21 27.65 -13.92
C ILE A 284 -7.61 26.29 -14.30
N ASN A 285 -7.77 25.84 -15.54
CA ASN A 285 -7.19 24.57 -16.00
C ASN A 285 -5.66 24.70 -16.02
N LYS A 286 -5.17 25.84 -16.50
CA LYS A 286 -3.74 26.14 -16.49
C LYS A 286 -3.19 26.34 -15.08
N LYS A 287 -3.92 27.02 -14.18
CA LYS A 287 -3.55 27.15 -12.76
C LYS A 287 -3.34 25.76 -12.14
N CYS A 288 -4.35 24.91 -12.24
CA CYS A 288 -4.29 23.56 -11.67
C CYS A 288 -3.23 22.67 -12.33
N LEU A 289 -2.97 22.83 -13.63
CA LEU A 289 -1.88 22.14 -14.31
C LEU A 289 -0.52 22.55 -13.78
N LEU A 290 -0.26 23.85 -13.65
CA LEU A 290 1.00 24.38 -13.11
C LEU A 290 1.22 23.95 -11.66
N VAL A 291 0.16 23.92 -10.85
CA VAL A 291 0.18 23.39 -9.48
C VAL A 291 0.51 21.90 -9.48
N GLY A 292 -0.13 21.12 -10.36
CA GLY A 292 0.15 19.69 -10.51
C GLY A 292 1.61 19.40 -10.88
N ILE A 293 2.18 20.21 -11.77
CA ILE A 293 3.61 20.19 -12.12
C ILE A 293 4.46 20.51 -10.88
N ALA A 294 4.24 21.65 -10.23
CA ALA A 294 5.03 22.08 -9.07
C ALA A 294 5.05 21.03 -7.94
N MET A 295 3.90 20.40 -7.71
CA MET A 295 3.74 19.34 -6.72
C MET A 295 4.45 18.05 -7.10
N THR A 296 4.50 17.71 -8.38
CA THR A 296 5.20 16.51 -8.87
C THR A 296 6.70 16.72 -8.90
N GLU A 297 7.14 17.90 -9.30
CA GLU A 297 8.56 18.26 -9.42
C GLU A 297 9.24 18.51 -8.07
N SER A 298 8.53 19.14 -7.13
CA SER A 298 9.14 19.56 -5.86
C SER A 298 8.23 19.45 -4.64
N GLY A 299 6.95 19.12 -4.80
CA GLY A 299 5.98 19.30 -3.72
C GLY A 299 5.81 20.78 -3.33
N CYS A 300 6.00 21.70 -4.28
CA CYS A 300 6.09 23.15 -4.04
C CYS A 300 7.21 23.56 -3.06
N ASN A 301 8.21 22.71 -2.82
CA ASN A 301 9.31 22.98 -1.90
C ASN A 301 10.51 23.61 -2.63
N LYS A 302 10.83 24.87 -2.32
CA LYS A 302 11.97 25.59 -2.93
C LYS A 302 13.35 25.03 -2.54
N ASP A 303 13.42 24.27 -1.45
CA ASP A 303 14.67 23.83 -0.85
C ASP A 303 15.13 22.44 -1.37
N ILE A 304 14.40 21.83 -2.31
CA ILE A 304 14.79 20.54 -2.93
C ILE A 304 16.09 20.63 -3.71
N SER A 305 17.00 19.66 -3.62
CA SER A 305 18.27 19.69 -4.36
C SER A 305 18.06 19.76 -5.88
N THR A 306 19.06 20.28 -6.61
CA THR A 306 19.10 20.19 -8.07
C THR A 306 18.95 18.73 -8.51
N SER A 307 18.12 18.44 -9.50
CA SER A 307 17.97 17.06 -10.00
C SER A 307 19.26 16.56 -10.63
N SER A 308 19.35 15.24 -10.82
CA SER A 308 20.44 14.59 -11.55
C SER A 308 20.64 15.11 -12.98
N HIS A 309 19.65 15.81 -13.53
CA HIS A 309 19.67 16.40 -14.87
C HIS A 309 19.81 17.93 -14.87
N GLY A 310 20.17 18.54 -13.73
CA GLY A 310 20.46 19.98 -13.62
C GLY A 310 19.22 20.88 -13.55
N ALA A 311 18.06 20.34 -13.19
CA ALA A 311 16.83 21.10 -13.05
C ALA A 311 16.67 21.65 -11.63
N CYS A 312 16.12 22.86 -11.51
CA CYS A 312 16.20 23.70 -10.31
C CYS A 312 14.91 24.46 -10.01
N GLY A 313 14.73 24.83 -8.73
CA GLY A 313 13.57 25.56 -8.24
C GLY A 313 12.33 24.68 -8.06
N ILE A 314 11.21 25.32 -7.68
CA ILE A 314 9.95 24.64 -7.36
C ILE A 314 9.28 23.99 -8.58
N MET A 315 9.66 24.43 -9.78
CA MET A 315 9.17 23.88 -11.04
C MET A 315 10.20 22.96 -11.74
N GLN A 316 11.33 22.65 -11.08
CA GLN A 316 12.43 21.84 -11.64
C GLN A 316 12.78 22.21 -13.10
N MET A 317 13.07 23.48 -13.33
CA MET A 317 13.42 23.98 -14.65
C MET A 317 14.92 23.86 -14.91
N LYS A 318 15.31 23.47 -16.12
CA LYS A 318 16.72 23.59 -16.55
C LYS A 318 17.08 25.07 -16.78
N PRO A 319 18.28 25.52 -16.36
CA PRO A 319 18.69 26.91 -16.54
C PRO A 319 18.62 27.43 -17.98
N SER A 320 19.04 26.60 -18.94
CA SER A 320 18.98 26.94 -20.36
C SER A 320 17.56 27.08 -20.89
N THR A 321 16.61 26.33 -20.33
CA THR A 321 15.20 26.37 -20.72
C THR A 321 14.48 27.56 -20.08
N ALA A 322 14.78 27.87 -18.82
CA ALA A 322 14.20 29.01 -18.11
C ALA A 322 14.85 30.36 -18.45
N ASN A 323 16.01 30.34 -19.14
CA ASN A 323 16.88 31.50 -19.31
C ASN A 323 17.20 32.19 -17.97
N MET A 324 17.48 31.38 -16.94
CA MET A 324 17.71 31.83 -15.57
C MET A 324 18.63 30.84 -14.84
N THR A 325 19.52 31.30 -13.95
CA THR A 325 20.44 30.38 -13.26
C THR A 325 19.71 29.49 -12.26
N CYS A 326 20.33 28.36 -11.88
CA CYS A 326 19.79 27.48 -10.86
C CYS A 326 19.61 28.19 -9.51
N GLU A 327 20.57 29.03 -9.14
CA GLU A 327 20.53 29.83 -7.91
C GLU A 327 19.35 30.79 -7.93
N ALA A 328 19.13 31.47 -9.07
CA ALA A 328 18.02 32.40 -9.23
C ALA A 328 16.66 31.68 -9.21
N LEU A 329 16.54 30.49 -9.81
CA LEU A 329 15.34 29.65 -9.76
C LEU A 329 14.98 29.21 -8.34
N ARG A 330 15.98 28.92 -7.49
CA ARG A 330 15.77 28.53 -6.09
C ARG A 330 15.45 29.72 -5.20
N ALA A 331 16.13 30.85 -5.43
CA ALA A 331 15.95 32.07 -4.66
C ALA A 331 14.61 32.76 -4.96
N ASN A 332 14.02 32.53 -6.13
CA ASN A 332 12.79 33.20 -6.58
C ASN A 332 11.75 32.19 -7.07
N PRO A 333 11.01 31.53 -6.14
CA PRO A 333 10.00 30.52 -6.50
C PRO A 333 8.91 31.06 -7.44
N ASP A 334 8.42 32.28 -7.21
CA ASP A 334 7.39 32.90 -8.04
C ASP A 334 7.88 33.12 -9.48
N ALA A 335 9.13 33.57 -9.64
CA ALA A 335 9.76 33.69 -10.96
C ALA A 335 9.97 32.31 -11.61
N SER A 336 10.26 31.27 -10.83
CA SER A 336 10.30 29.89 -11.32
C SER A 336 8.95 29.44 -11.89
N ILE A 337 7.83 29.82 -11.26
CA ILE A 337 6.47 29.55 -11.75
C ILE A 337 6.20 30.32 -13.06
N GLN A 338 6.54 31.60 -13.12
CA GLN A 338 6.36 32.39 -14.36
C GLN A 338 7.16 31.80 -15.52
N LYS A 339 8.43 31.42 -15.30
CA LYS A 339 9.26 30.78 -16.32
C LYS A 339 8.73 29.42 -16.76
N ALA A 340 8.19 28.63 -15.84
CA ALA A 340 7.52 27.39 -16.20
C ALA A 340 6.29 27.63 -17.11
N ALA A 341 5.48 28.64 -16.81
CA ALA A 341 4.31 28.98 -17.61
C ALA A 341 4.66 29.53 -19.00
N GLU A 342 5.73 30.32 -19.13
CA GLU A 342 6.28 30.75 -20.42
C GLU A 342 6.70 29.55 -21.29
N VAL A 343 7.44 28.61 -20.70
CA VAL A 343 7.93 27.41 -21.40
C VAL A 343 6.79 26.47 -21.77
N TYR A 344 5.82 26.27 -20.87
CA TYR A 344 4.60 25.53 -21.15
C TYR A 344 3.85 26.12 -22.35
N ASN A 345 3.64 27.45 -22.39
CA ASN A 345 2.95 28.10 -23.51
C ASN A 345 3.71 27.91 -24.84
N ASN A 346 5.05 28.03 -24.81
CA ASN A 346 5.89 27.81 -25.99
C ASN A 346 5.76 26.36 -26.49
N TYR A 347 5.87 25.39 -25.59
CA TYR A 347 5.78 23.96 -25.94
C TYR A 347 4.39 23.59 -26.44
N LYS A 348 3.33 24.09 -25.79
CA LYS A 348 1.94 23.96 -26.23
C LYS A 348 1.77 24.47 -27.67
N SER A 349 2.34 25.63 -27.99
CA SER A 349 2.28 26.17 -29.36
C SER A 349 3.00 25.29 -30.39
N ILE A 350 4.14 24.68 -30.03
CA ILE A 350 4.87 23.77 -30.91
C ILE A 350 4.02 22.53 -31.20
N ILE A 351 3.55 21.85 -30.15
CA ILE A 351 2.86 20.56 -30.29
C ILE A 351 1.47 20.70 -30.91
N GLN A 352 0.81 21.85 -30.79
CA GLN A 352 -0.46 22.11 -31.48
C GLN A 352 -0.37 21.94 -33.00
N ASN A 353 0.80 22.21 -33.59
CA ASN A 353 1.02 22.01 -35.04
C ASN A 353 1.03 20.53 -35.44
N TYR A 354 1.24 19.60 -34.49
CA TYR A 354 1.32 18.18 -34.77
C TYR A 354 -0.04 17.55 -35.09
N ASN A 355 -1.14 18.18 -34.70
CA ASN A 355 -2.47 17.78 -35.16
C ASN A 355 -2.57 17.90 -36.69
N SER A 356 -2.21 19.05 -37.24
CA SER A 356 -2.20 19.24 -38.70
C SER A 356 -1.12 18.40 -39.40
N LYS A 357 0.02 18.17 -38.75
CA LYS A 357 1.15 17.43 -39.33
C LYS A 357 0.91 15.92 -39.41
N TYR A 358 0.29 15.34 -38.39
CA TYR A 358 0.18 13.89 -38.22
C TYR A 358 -1.27 13.37 -38.11
N GLY A 359 -2.27 14.24 -37.99
CA GLY A 359 -3.67 13.85 -37.76
C GLY A 359 -3.94 13.35 -36.34
N TYR A 360 -3.05 13.69 -35.40
CA TYR A 360 -3.10 13.27 -34.00
C TYR A 360 -3.72 14.36 -33.11
N SER A 361 -4.70 14.01 -32.28
CA SER A 361 -5.35 14.98 -31.37
C SER A 361 -4.42 15.32 -30.22
N ILE A 362 -4.23 16.62 -29.95
CA ILE A 362 -3.40 17.10 -28.85
C ILE A 362 -4.28 17.29 -27.62
N GLY A 363 -3.96 16.56 -26.55
CA GLY A 363 -4.61 16.65 -25.25
C GLY A 363 -3.76 17.33 -24.20
N THR A 364 -4.31 17.46 -22.99
CA THR A 364 -3.58 17.97 -21.82
C THR A 364 -2.45 17.03 -21.40
N ASP A 365 -2.60 15.72 -21.65
CA ASP A 365 -1.54 14.73 -21.47
C ASP A 365 -0.31 15.03 -22.34
N ASP A 366 -0.51 15.43 -23.60
CA ASP A 366 0.58 15.89 -24.48
C ASP A 366 1.25 17.17 -23.95
N GLU A 367 0.46 18.12 -23.44
CA GLU A 367 1.00 19.36 -22.89
C GLU A 367 1.91 19.09 -21.67
N ILE A 368 1.52 18.14 -20.83
CA ILE A 368 2.31 17.69 -19.67
C ILE A 368 3.55 16.90 -20.11
N ALA A 369 3.40 16.00 -21.08
CA ALA A 369 4.52 15.23 -21.64
C ALA A 369 5.57 16.16 -22.26
N ALA A 370 5.13 17.19 -22.98
CA ALA A 370 6.00 18.20 -23.57
C ALA A 370 6.75 19.00 -22.52
N TYR A 371 6.13 19.30 -21.38
CA TYR A 371 6.82 19.97 -20.27
C TYR A 371 7.95 19.12 -19.71
N ASN A 372 7.71 17.82 -19.47
CA ASN A 372 8.68 16.90 -18.87
C ASN A 372 9.81 16.51 -19.83
N ALA A 373 9.46 16.13 -21.06
CA ALA A 373 10.39 15.54 -22.02
C ALA A 373 10.81 16.48 -23.17
N GLY A 374 10.20 17.66 -23.26
CA GLY A 374 10.36 18.60 -24.37
C GLY A 374 9.36 18.36 -25.51
N PRO A 375 9.20 19.32 -26.44
CA PRO A 375 8.17 19.25 -27.48
C PRO A 375 8.66 18.61 -28.79
N GLY A 376 9.89 18.10 -28.86
CA GLY A 376 10.51 17.68 -30.12
C GLY A 376 9.88 16.42 -30.73
N ASP A 377 9.84 16.37 -32.06
CA ASP A 377 9.30 15.26 -32.86
C ASP A 377 10.32 14.56 -33.76
N GLY A 378 11.61 14.84 -33.57
CA GLY A 378 12.70 14.28 -34.35
C GLY A 378 13.32 13.00 -33.79
N ILE A 379 14.45 12.62 -34.39
CA ILE A 379 15.34 11.56 -33.91
C ILE A 379 16.66 12.23 -33.52
N ASN A 380 17.13 11.98 -32.30
CA ASN A 380 18.39 12.50 -31.79
C ASN A 380 19.59 11.84 -32.52
N PRO A 381 20.80 12.44 -32.49
CA PRO A 381 21.98 11.89 -33.16
C PRO A 381 22.37 10.47 -32.70
N ASP A 382 22.03 10.11 -31.46
CA ASP A 382 22.24 8.78 -30.88
C ASP A 382 21.14 7.77 -31.28
N LYS A 383 20.26 8.15 -32.22
CA LYS A 383 19.11 7.39 -32.72
C LYS A 383 17.96 7.21 -31.72
N THR A 384 18.00 7.86 -30.56
CA THR A 384 16.84 7.91 -29.66
C THR A 384 15.76 8.81 -30.25
N LYS A 385 14.49 8.47 -30.03
CA LYS A 385 13.36 9.29 -30.49
C LYS A 385 13.13 10.44 -29.52
N GLN A 386 12.71 11.58 -30.04
CA GLN A 386 12.12 12.66 -29.24
C GLN A 386 10.66 12.30 -28.91
N PRO A 387 10.06 12.86 -27.83
CA PRO A 387 8.78 12.38 -27.29
C PRO A 387 7.62 12.41 -28.30
N PHE A 388 7.59 13.39 -29.20
CA PHE A 388 6.52 13.54 -30.20
C PHE A 388 6.86 12.93 -31.56
N ALA A 389 7.99 12.24 -31.70
CA ALA A 389 8.29 11.48 -32.90
C ALA A 389 7.31 10.30 -33.00
N LEU A 390 6.77 10.02 -34.18
CA LEU A 390 5.82 8.92 -34.33
C LEU A 390 6.44 7.57 -33.93
N SER A 391 5.69 6.82 -33.13
CA SER A 391 6.08 5.48 -32.75
C SER A 391 5.96 4.54 -33.96
N SER A 392 7.00 3.74 -34.17
CA SER A 392 6.98 2.66 -35.16
C SER A 392 6.13 1.49 -34.68
N ASP A 393 5.96 1.37 -33.36
CA ASP A 393 5.29 0.26 -32.71
C ASP A 393 3.79 0.55 -32.52
N CYS A 394 3.40 1.82 -32.61
CA CYS A 394 2.02 2.30 -32.54
C CYS A 394 1.65 3.15 -33.78
N PRO A 395 1.55 2.55 -34.98
CA PRO A 395 1.34 3.31 -36.22
C PRO A 395 -0.13 3.70 -36.48
N ASN A 396 -1.10 3.05 -35.83
CA ASN A 396 -2.52 3.30 -36.06
C ASN A 396 -3.36 3.21 -34.76
N PRO A 397 -3.98 4.31 -34.29
CA PRO A 397 -3.83 5.68 -34.81
C PRO A 397 -2.37 6.18 -34.70
N PRO A 398 -1.95 7.19 -35.48
CA PRO A 398 -0.64 7.79 -35.34
C PRO A 398 -0.40 8.22 -33.88
N THR A 399 0.57 7.60 -33.22
CA THR A 399 0.80 7.77 -31.78
C THR A 399 2.23 8.29 -31.54
N PRO A 400 2.43 9.36 -30.75
CA PRO A 400 3.77 9.83 -30.41
C PRO A 400 4.52 8.81 -29.54
N ALA A 401 5.86 8.84 -29.61
CA ALA A 401 6.72 7.90 -28.90
C ALA A 401 6.46 7.87 -27.39
N TRP A 402 6.18 9.04 -26.78
CA TRP A 402 5.90 9.14 -25.36
C TRP A 402 4.62 8.39 -24.94
N GLN A 403 3.59 8.34 -25.80
CA GLN A 403 2.28 7.79 -25.47
C GLN A 403 2.15 6.29 -25.82
N CYS A 404 3.05 5.75 -26.65
CA CYS A 404 2.96 4.35 -27.10
C CYS A 404 3.21 3.35 -25.95
N PRO A 405 2.28 2.41 -25.68
CA PRO A 405 2.41 1.48 -24.55
C PRO A 405 3.30 0.26 -24.83
N ILE A 406 3.57 -0.09 -26.09
CA ILE A 406 4.24 -1.35 -26.45
C ILE A 406 5.75 -1.29 -26.20
N ASN A 407 6.38 -0.16 -26.52
CA ASN A 407 7.75 0.17 -26.15
C ASN A 407 7.86 1.69 -26.04
N PRO A 408 7.81 2.29 -24.84
CA PRO A 408 7.83 3.75 -24.72
C PRO A 408 9.21 4.37 -25.02
N VAL A 409 10.19 3.60 -25.51
CA VAL A 409 11.53 4.06 -25.97
C VAL A 409 12.20 5.07 -25.02
N GLY A 410 12.17 4.80 -23.71
CA GLY A 410 12.75 5.68 -22.68
C GLY A 410 11.80 6.69 -22.05
N PHE A 411 10.53 6.74 -22.47
CA PHE A 411 9.50 7.65 -21.95
C PHE A 411 8.58 7.06 -20.89
N ALA A 412 8.89 5.88 -20.32
CA ALA A 412 8.09 5.30 -19.23
C ALA A 412 7.97 6.25 -18.02
N GLN A 413 9.06 6.94 -17.67
CA GLN A 413 9.05 7.97 -16.63
C GLN A 413 8.15 9.15 -16.98
N THR A 414 8.10 9.54 -18.26
CA THR A 414 7.20 10.60 -18.74
C THR A 414 5.74 10.17 -18.67
N GLN A 415 5.43 8.89 -18.96
CA GLN A 415 4.06 8.36 -18.82
C GLN A 415 3.59 8.40 -17.36
N ASP A 416 4.46 7.98 -16.43
CA ASP A 416 4.16 8.07 -14.99
C ASP A 416 3.99 9.53 -14.54
N TYR A 417 4.89 10.41 -14.99
CA TYR A 417 4.82 11.84 -14.72
C TYR A 417 3.51 12.47 -15.21
N VAL A 418 3.07 12.14 -16.43
CA VAL A 418 1.79 12.62 -16.99
C VAL A 418 0.62 12.20 -16.12
N ARG A 419 0.56 10.92 -15.73
CA ARG A 419 -0.50 10.39 -14.87
C ARG A 419 -0.55 11.10 -13.51
N ASP A 420 0.61 11.34 -12.90
CA ASP A 420 0.72 11.96 -11.59
C ASP A 420 0.31 13.45 -11.63
N VAL A 421 0.76 14.20 -12.64
CA VAL A 421 0.37 15.61 -12.82
C VAL A 421 -1.13 15.72 -13.11
N GLN A 422 -1.69 14.85 -13.96
CA GLN A 422 -3.12 14.85 -14.26
C GLN A 422 -3.97 14.53 -13.02
N ALA A 423 -3.55 13.57 -12.19
CA ALA A 423 -4.26 13.28 -10.94
C ALA A 423 -4.29 14.50 -10.00
N ARG A 424 -3.16 15.23 -9.91
CA ARG A 424 -3.08 16.46 -9.11
C ARG A 424 -3.88 17.61 -9.71
N GLN A 425 -3.86 17.76 -11.04
CA GLN A 425 -4.66 18.74 -11.75
C GLN A 425 -6.16 18.49 -11.50
N ASN A 426 -6.62 17.24 -11.64
CA ASN A 426 -8.00 16.86 -11.36
C ASN A 426 -8.40 17.14 -9.92
N SER A 427 -7.52 16.79 -8.96
CA SER A 427 -7.75 17.12 -7.55
C SER A 427 -7.89 18.64 -7.31
N CYS A 428 -7.08 19.47 -7.97
CA CYS A 428 -7.21 20.93 -7.90
C CYS A 428 -8.49 21.43 -8.58
N LEU A 429 -8.91 20.81 -9.67
CA LEU A 429 -10.16 21.14 -10.38
C LEU A 429 -11.42 20.64 -9.64
N GLY A 430 -11.27 19.81 -8.62
CA GLY A 430 -12.39 19.20 -7.89
C GLY A 430 -13.07 18.06 -8.65
N ASN A 431 -12.33 17.37 -9.54
CA ASN A 431 -12.79 16.25 -10.37
C ASN A 431 -12.42 14.88 -9.81
#